data_AF-A0A940BIE6-F1
#
_entry.id   AF-A0A940BIE6-F1
#
_cell.length_a   1.000
_cell.length_b   1.000
_cell.length_c   1.000
_cell.angle_alpha   90.00
_cell.angle_beta   90.00
_cell.angle_gamma   90.00
#
_symmetry.space_group_name_H-M   'P 1'
#
loop_
_entity.id
_entity.type
_entity.pdbx_description
1 polymer ?
#
loop_
_entity_poly.entity_id
_entity_poly.type
_entity_poly.pdbx_seq_one_letter_code
_entity_poly.pdbx_strand_id
1 'polypeptide(L)' 'YHMEGRALDIRVKGVNVAHLRSVALRLHQGGVGYYPRSGFVHIDTGPLRTW' A
#
# COMPACT_ATOMS: atom_id res chain seq x y z
N TYR A 1 1.04 12.04 -2.62
CA TYR A 1 1.24 11.88 -1.16
C TYR A 1 2.70 11.70 -0.74
N HIS A 2 3.58 11.10 -1.55
CA HIS A 2 5.02 11.04 -1.21
C HIS A 2 5.64 12.42 -0.97
N MET A 3 5.35 13.41 -1.82
CA MET A 3 5.84 14.79 -1.67
C MET A 3 5.32 15.51 -0.41
N GLU A 4 4.26 14.99 0.21
CA GLU A 4 3.69 15.51 1.46
C GLU A 4 4.17 14.72 2.69
N GLY A 5 5.02 13.70 2.53
CA GLY A 5 5.41 12.79 3.61
C GLY A 5 4.28 11.88 4.10
N ARG A 6 3.25 11.68 3.28
CA ARG A 6 1.98 11.01 3.64
C ARG A 6 1.77 9.66 2.96
N ALA A 7 2.82 9.12 2.33
CA ALA A 7 2.79 7.84 1.66
C ALA A 7 4.05 7.02 1.93
N LEU A 8 3.92 5.70 1.80
CA LEU A 8 5.00 4.74 1.91
C LEU A 8 4.83 3.65 0.84
N ASP A 9 5.94 3.23 0.25
CA ASP A 9 6.01 2.02 -0.56
C ASP A 9 6.63 0.91 0.29
N ILE A 10 5.82 -0.07 0.70
CA ILE A 10 6.18 -1.03 1.74
C ILE A 10 6.39 -2.44 1.20
N ARG A 11 7.41 -3.11 1.75
CA ARG A 11 7.67 -4.55 1.62
C ARG A 11 7.95 -5.11 3.01
N VAL A 12 7.41 -6.29 3.32
CA VAL A 12 7.68 -6.96 4.59
C VAL A 12 8.31 -8.32 4.28
N LYS A 13 9.54 -8.54 4.76
CA LYS A 13 10.27 -9.79 4.54
C LYS A 13 9.45 -10.97 5.07
N GLY A 14 9.28 -12.01 4.24
CA GLY A 14 8.49 -13.20 4.59
C GLY A 14 6.98 -13.04 4.44
N VAL A 15 6.47 -11.85 4.06
CA VAL A 15 5.05 -11.63 3.80
C VAL A 15 4.82 -11.52 2.29
N ASN A 16 3.87 -12.29 1.78
CA ASN A 16 3.46 -12.21 0.39
C ASN A 16 2.84 -10.83 0.10
N VAL A 17 3.23 -10.18 -1.00
CA VAL A 17 2.75 -8.85 -1.38
C VAL A 17 1.21 -8.79 -1.56
N ALA A 18 0.57 -9.88 -2.00
CA ALA A 18 -0.88 -9.99 -2.07
C ALA A 18 -1.53 -9.99 -0.68
N HIS A 19 -0.91 -10.68 0.29
CA HIS A 19 -1.37 -10.65 1.68
C HIS A 19 -1.22 -9.26 2.27
N LEU A 20 -0.08 -8.59 2.05
CA LEU A 20 0.16 -7.22 2.51
C LEU A 20 -0.88 -6.24 1.95
N ARG A 21 -1.20 -6.35 0.64
CA ARG A 21 -2.28 -5.58 0.01
C ARG A 21 -3.62 -5.83 0.69
N SER A 22 -3.96 -7.09 0.97
CA SER A 22 -5.24 -7.42 1.61
C SER A 22 -5.39 -6.79 2.99
N VAL A 23 -4.30 -6.72 3.76
CA VAL A 23 -4.27 -6.04 5.06
C VAL A 23 -4.41 -4.54 4.87
N ALA A 24 -3.65 -3.92 3.96
CA ALA A 24 -3.73 -2.49 3.67
C ALA A 24 -5.16 -2.05 3.28
N LEU A 25 -5.84 -2.83 2.44
CA LEU A 25 -7.24 -2.57 2.06
C LEU A 25 -8.19 -2.64 3.27
N ARG A 26 -8.02 -3.63 4.15
CA ARG A 26 -8.86 -3.80 5.35
C ARG A 26 -8.70 -2.67 6.36
N LEU A 27 -7.55 -2.01 6.40
CA LEU A 27 -7.32 -0.87 7.28
C LEU A 27 -8.19 0.35 6.92
N HIS A 28 -8.59 0.51 5.65
CA HIS A 28 -9.39 1.65 5.18
C HIS A 28 -8.82 3.02 5.63
N GLN A 29 -7.49 3.17 5.61
CA GLN A 29 -6.81 4.39 6.06
C GLN A 29 -6.29 5.29 4.92
N GLY A 30 -6.67 4.99 3.68
CA GLY A 30 -6.41 5.84 2.53
C GLY A 30 -6.18 5.06 1.24
N GLY A 31 -5.32 5.58 0.36
CA GLY A 31 -5.04 4.97 -0.93
C GLY A 31 -4.18 3.70 -0.83
N VAL A 32 -4.48 2.69 -1.64
CA VAL A 32 -3.69 1.44 -1.73
C VAL A 32 -3.36 1.12 -3.19
N GLY A 33 -2.07 1.14 -3.54
CA GLY A 33 -1.56 0.74 -4.85
C GLY A 33 -0.89 -0.64 -4.82
N TYR A 34 -1.19 -1.52 -5.78
CA TYR A 34 -0.68 -2.89 -5.79
C TYR A 34 0.31 -3.15 -6.93
N TYR A 35 1.58 -3.39 -6.57
CA TYR A 35 2.67 -3.60 -7.54
C TYR A 35 3.31 -4.99 -7.38
N PRO A 36 2.63 -6.08 -7.77
CA PRO A 36 3.13 -7.44 -7.55
C PRO A 36 4.42 -7.73 -8.31
N ARG A 37 4.58 -7.19 -9.53
CA ARG A 37 5.80 -7.35 -10.34
C ARG A 37 7.01 -6.66 -9.70
N SER A 38 6.79 -5.53 -9.04
CA SER A 38 7.82 -4.79 -8.31
C SER A 38 7.93 -5.24 -6.85
N GLY A 39 7.05 -6.12 -6.38
CA GLY A 39 7.09 -6.71 -5.04
C GLY A 39 6.76 -5.79 -3.87
N PHE A 40 5.99 -4.70 -4.06
CA PHE A 40 5.58 -3.80 -2.97
C PHE A 40 4.09 -3.39 -3.03
N VAL A 41 3.63 -2.78 -1.95
CA VAL A 41 2.33 -2.12 -1.84
C VAL A 41 2.57 -0.64 -1.55
N HIS A 42 1.93 0.24 -2.31
CA HIS A 42 1.84 1.65 -1.99
C HIS A 42 0.71 1.87 -1.00
N ILE A 43 0.94 2.64 0.06
CA ILE A 43 -0.11 3.13 0.96
C ILE A 43 0.02 4.62 1.17
N ASP A 44 -1.11 5.32 1.29
CA ASP A 44 -1.15 6.74 1.64
C ASP A 44 -2.33 7.09 2.54
N THR A 45 -2.32 8.29 3.12
CA THR A 45 -3.39 8.81 4.02
C THR A 45 -4.38 9.74 3.33
N GLY A 46 -4.48 9.68 1.99
CA GLY A 46 -5.45 10.44 1.20
C GLY A 46 -6.83 9.75 1.11
N PRO A 47 -7.68 10.15 0.15
CA PRO A 47 -8.96 9.49 -0.09
C PRO A 47 -8.83 7.98 -0.33
N LEU A 48 -9.88 7.23 0.05
CA LEU A 48 -10.00 5.80 -0.25
C LEU A 48 -10.04 5.58 -1.76
N ARG A 49 -9.03 4.89 -2.29
CA ARG A 49 -8.94 4.49 -3.70
C ARG A 49 -7.96 3.34 -3.82
N THR A 50 -8.09 2.57 -4.90
CA THR A 50 -7.21 1.43 -5.16
C THR A 50 -6.77 1.42 -6.61
N TRP A 51 -5.51 1.06 -6.87
CA TRP A 51 -4.97 0.94 -8.22
C TRP A 51 -3.87 -0.12 -8.31
#